data_AF-A0A7C5F8Z5-F1
#
_entry.id   AF-A0A7C5F8Z5-F1
#
_cell.length_a   1.000
_cell.length_b   1.000
_cell.length_c   1.000
_cell.angle_alpha   90.00
_cell.angle_beta   90.00
_cell.angle_gamma   90.00
#
_symmetry.space_group_name_H-M   'P 1'
#
loop_
_entity.id
_entity.type
_entity.pdbx_description
1 polymer ?
#
loop_
_entity_poly.entity_id
_entity_poly.type
_entity_poly.pdbx_seq_one_letter_code
_entity_poly.pdbx_strand_id
1 'polypeptide(L)'
;MTESDFDSQEQMVIACEVKVPENEALKRAKKLVEKGIFKKTETIEDAELIYLPLWQVRFNVKKYEGIPFLSKKIDANENIYYNALTGKLLYVEKNTVQFSDLVDKKAEKIVDLDNNAKFTRISAEELPEDTPMPRVPPARLAVKVKNQFGIEANVIQQVFLPIWVFTAVGDRTLKVCIDSVFGHEVVGAFE
;
A
#
# COMPACT_ATOMS: atom_id res chain seq x y z
N MET A 1 22.53 24.78 -33.99
CA MET A 1 21.59 24.61 -32.87
C MET A 1 20.60 23.56 -33.29
N THR A 2 20.82 22.32 -32.87
CA THR A 2 19.95 21.17 -33.18
C THR A 2 18.85 21.07 -32.13
N GLU A 3 17.70 20.55 -32.53
CA GLU A 3 16.46 20.35 -31.74
C GLU A 3 16.61 19.29 -30.62
N SER A 4 17.79 19.18 -29.97
CA SER A 4 18.08 18.15 -28.97
C SER A 4 17.99 18.62 -27.51
N ASP A 5 17.68 19.90 -27.26
CA ASP A 5 17.79 20.51 -25.93
C ASP A 5 16.43 20.67 -25.22
N PHE A 6 15.38 20.01 -25.70
CA PHE A 6 14.06 20.03 -25.07
C PHE A 6 13.66 18.64 -24.55
N ASP A 7 13.64 18.55 -23.22
CA ASP A 7 12.76 17.70 -22.41
C ASP A 7 13.19 16.25 -22.13
N SER A 8 14.26 16.09 -21.34
CA SER A 8 14.32 15.02 -20.35
C SER A 8 14.02 15.61 -18.96
N GLN A 9 12.79 16.08 -18.74
CA GLN A 9 12.32 16.24 -17.37
C GLN A 9 12.19 14.84 -16.77
N GLU A 10 13.08 14.50 -15.84
CA GLU A 10 12.96 13.28 -15.04
C GLU A 10 11.55 13.23 -14.43
N GLN A 11 10.76 12.27 -14.89
CA GLN A 11 9.41 12.09 -14.39
C GLN A 11 9.49 11.59 -12.96
N MET A 12 9.10 12.42 -12.00
CA MET A 12 9.13 12.05 -10.57
C MET A 12 7.83 11.35 -10.15
N VAL A 13 7.95 10.32 -9.33
CA VAL A 13 6.84 9.57 -8.73
C VAL A 13 6.93 9.58 -7.21
N ILE A 14 5.83 9.30 -6.52
CA ILE A 14 5.79 9.21 -5.06
C ILE A 14 5.80 7.74 -4.64
N ALA A 15 6.81 7.32 -3.89
CA ALA A 15 6.91 5.97 -3.36
C ALA A 15 7.11 6.00 -1.85
N CYS A 16 6.64 4.96 -1.16
CA CYS A 16 6.99 4.76 0.23
C CYS A 16 8.45 4.33 0.36
N GLU A 17 9.14 4.88 1.35
CA GLU A 17 10.50 4.48 1.71
C GLU A 17 10.50 3.03 2.23
N VAL A 18 11.49 2.24 1.78
CA VAL A 18 11.72 0.87 2.25
C VAL A 18 12.29 0.95 3.67
N LYS A 19 11.49 0.58 4.68
CA LYS A 19 11.92 0.52 6.09
C LYS A 19 12.36 -0.87 6.51
N VAL A 20 11.76 -1.89 5.93
CA VAL A 20 12.10 -3.30 6.17
C VAL A 20 12.97 -3.81 5.02
N PRO A 21 14.27 -4.02 5.25
CA PRO A 21 15.17 -4.54 4.23
C PRO A 21 14.89 -6.02 3.91
N GLU A 22 15.36 -6.46 2.74
CA GLU A 22 15.12 -7.81 2.22
C GLU A 22 15.46 -8.92 3.23
N ASN A 23 16.61 -8.83 3.90
CA ASN A 23 17.06 -9.84 4.85
C ASN A 23 16.12 -10.00 6.07
N GLU A 24 15.44 -8.92 6.47
CA GLU A 24 14.45 -8.94 7.53
C GLU A 24 13.10 -9.43 7.00
N ALA A 25 12.66 -8.96 5.84
CA ALA A 25 11.46 -9.43 5.17
C ALA A 25 11.54 -10.95 4.91
N LEU A 26 12.69 -11.46 4.47
CA LEU A 26 12.97 -12.87 4.25
C LEU A 26 12.81 -13.69 5.53
N LYS A 27 13.32 -13.20 6.67
CA LYS A 27 13.13 -13.89 7.97
C LYS A 27 11.66 -14.00 8.35
N ARG A 28 10.84 -13.01 7.99
CA ARG A 28 9.41 -12.99 8.26
C ARG A 28 8.66 -13.91 7.30
N ALA A 29 9.01 -13.89 6.02
CA ALA A 29 8.49 -14.81 5.02
C ALA A 29 8.76 -16.27 5.39
N LYS A 30 10.00 -16.61 5.78
CA LYS A 30 10.35 -17.97 6.26
C LYS A 30 9.47 -18.42 7.42
N LYS A 31 9.21 -17.55 8.39
CA LYS A 31 8.31 -17.87 9.52
C LYS A 31 6.88 -18.12 9.08
N LEU A 32 6.39 -17.46 8.03
CA LEU A 32 5.04 -17.68 7.51
C LEU A 32 4.96 -19.02 6.79
N VAL A 33 5.94 -19.33 5.94
CA VAL A 33 6.08 -20.64 5.28
C VAL A 33 6.13 -21.76 6.32
N GLU A 34 6.94 -21.62 7.36
CA GLU A 34 7.09 -22.62 8.43
C GLU A 34 5.84 -22.79 9.32
N LYS A 35 5.01 -21.75 9.46
CA LYS A 35 3.80 -21.74 10.30
C LYS A 35 2.54 -22.17 9.55
N GLY A 36 2.56 -22.19 8.22
CA GLY A 36 1.44 -22.60 7.40
C GLY A 36 1.08 -24.07 7.60
N ILE A 37 -0.08 -24.47 7.07
CA ILE A 37 -0.50 -25.89 6.99
C ILE A 37 0.50 -26.71 6.13
N PHE A 38 1.35 -26.01 5.38
CA PHE A 38 2.30 -26.54 4.42
C PHE A 38 3.65 -26.75 5.13
N LYS A 39 4.12 -27.99 5.08
CA LYS A 39 5.22 -28.52 5.90
C LYS A 39 6.57 -27.88 5.54
N LYS A 40 7.57 -28.13 6.40
CA LYS A 40 9.03 -27.83 6.31
C LYS A 40 9.75 -28.14 4.98
N THR A 41 9.06 -28.55 3.91
CA THR A 41 9.65 -28.90 2.60
C THR A 41 9.74 -27.72 1.65
N GLU A 42 8.98 -26.65 1.88
CA GLU A 42 9.01 -25.45 1.03
C GLU A 42 10.26 -24.61 1.33
N THR A 43 11.01 -24.25 0.28
CA THR A 43 12.21 -23.40 0.36
C THR A 43 11.97 -22.13 -0.44
N ILE A 44 12.38 -20.98 0.10
CA ILE A 44 12.36 -19.72 -0.66
C ILE A 44 13.52 -19.73 -1.66
N GLU A 45 13.19 -19.68 -2.95
CA GLU A 45 14.17 -19.75 -4.04
C GLU A 45 14.42 -18.39 -4.68
N ASP A 46 13.47 -17.47 -4.57
CA ASP A 46 13.52 -16.16 -5.24
C ASP A 46 12.92 -15.05 -4.37
N ALA A 47 13.40 -13.83 -4.60
CA ALA A 47 12.98 -12.62 -3.91
C ALA A 47 13.02 -11.43 -4.88
N GLU A 48 11.88 -10.75 -5.01
CA GLU A 48 11.74 -9.55 -5.84
C GLU A 48 11.16 -8.39 -5.00
N LEU A 49 11.64 -7.17 -5.24
CA LEU A 49 11.01 -5.95 -4.72
C LEU A 49 10.14 -5.35 -5.82
N ILE A 50 8.83 -5.36 -5.60
CA ILE A 50 7.87 -4.74 -6.52
C ILE A 50 7.28 -3.48 -5.92
N TYR A 51 6.82 -2.58 -6.77
CA TYR A 51 6.17 -1.34 -6.37
C TYR A 51 4.67 -1.41 -6.70
N LEU A 52 3.84 -1.73 -5.71
CA LEU A 52 2.40 -1.81 -5.88
C LEU A 52 1.81 -0.39 -6.01
N PRO A 53 1.15 -0.03 -7.12
CA PRO A 53 0.49 1.26 -7.24
C PRO A 53 -0.73 1.33 -6.33
N LEU A 54 -0.82 2.41 -5.59
CA LEU A 54 -1.93 2.77 -4.72
C LEU A 54 -2.50 4.12 -5.11
N TRP A 55 -3.78 4.31 -4.85
CA TRP A 55 -4.41 5.62 -4.77
C TRP A 55 -4.45 6.07 -3.32
N GLN A 56 -3.72 7.13 -3.00
CA GLN A 56 -3.86 7.85 -1.74
C GLN A 56 -5.01 8.85 -1.88
N VAL A 57 -6.08 8.63 -1.12
CA VAL A 57 -7.25 9.48 -1.09
C VAL A 57 -7.19 10.33 0.18
N ARG A 58 -7.02 11.64 0.01
CA ARG A 58 -7.07 12.60 1.11
C ARG A 58 -8.47 13.13 1.30
N PHE A 59 -8.93 13.23 2.53
CA PHE A 59 -10.24 13.76 2.87
C PHE A 59 -10.21 14.50 4.21
N ASN A 60 -11.21 15.36 4.41
CA ASN A 60 -11.40 16.07 5.67
C ASN A 60 -12.39 15.31 6.55
N VAL A 61 -12.06 15.17 7.83
CA VAL A 61 -13.00 14.70 8.86
C VAL A 61 -13.02 15.66 10.03
N LYS A 62 -14.16 15.68 10.70
CA LYS A 62 -14.29 16.41 11.96
C LYS A 62 -13.97 15.46 13.11
N LYS A 63 -12.81 15.65 13.74
CA LYS A 63 -12.41 14.93 14.95
C LYS A 63 -12.83 15.72 16.19
N TYR A 64 -13.15 15.01 17.26
CA TYR A 64 -13.37 15.60 18.58
C TYR A 64 -12.10 15.39 19.39
N GLU A 65 -11.46 16.47 19.79
CA GLU A 65 -10.25 16.43 20.61
C GLU A 65 -10.54 16.97 22.01
N GLY A 66 -10.11 16.25 23.04
CA GLY A 66 -10.29 16.61 24.45
C GLY A 66 -11.13 15.62 25.26
N ILE A 67 -11.34 15.96 26.54
CA ILE A 67 -12.10 15.17 27.51
C ILE A 67 -13.60 15.24 27.17
N PRO A 68 -14.39 14.17 27.38
CA PRO A 68 -15.85 14.25 27.27
C PRO A 68 -16.39 15.48 28.01
N PHE A 69 -17.30 16.25 27.39
CA PHE A 69 -17.85 17.57 27.79
C PHE A 69 -17.03 18.83 27.49
N LEU A 70 -15.72 18.73 27.22
CA LEU A 70 -14.87 19.86 26.82
C LEU A 70 -14.31 19.69 25.40
N SER A 71 -14.77 18.68 24.67
CA SER A 71 -14.22 18.35 23.37
C SER A 71 -14.48 19.44 22.34
N LYS A 72 -13.42 19.86 21.65
CA LYS A 72 -13.51 20.77 20.52
C LYS A 72 -13.59 19.97 19.24
N LYS A 73 -14.41 20.46 18.31
CA LYS A 73 -14.48 19.92 16.96
C LYS A 73 -13.35 20.54 16.15
N ILE A 74 -12.43 19.72 15.68
CA ILE A 74 -11.31 20.12 14.83
C ILE A 74 -11.46 19.50 13.44
N ASP A 75 -11.04 20.24 12.42
CA ASP A 75 -10.90 19.71 11.08
C ASP A 75 -9.54 19.00 10.98
N ALA A 76 -9.56 17.73 10.59
CA ALA A 76 -8.38 16.90 10.40
C ALA A 76 -8.32 16.42 8.95
N ASN A 77 -7.12 16.42 8.38
CA ASN A 77 -6.84 15.81 7.09
C ASN A 77 -6.36 14.38 7.34
N GLU A 78 -7.09 13.41 6.81
CA GLU A 78 -6.72 12.00 6.87
C GLU A 78 -6.51 11.48 5.45
N ASN A 79 -5.78 10.39 5.32
CA ASN A 79 -5.73 9.65 4.08
C ASN A 79 -6.32 8.25 4.28
N ILE A 80 -6.70 7.63 3.17
CA ILE A 80 -6.92 6.19 3.06
C ILE A 80 -6.31 5.74 1.74
N TYR A 81 -5.95 4.47 1.65
CA TYR A 81 -5.20 3.94 0.53
C TYR A 81 -5.99 2.83 -0.15
N TYR A 82 -6.08 2.90 -1.47
CA TYR A 82 -6.71 1.84 -2.27
C TYR A 82 -5.69 1.25 -3.23
N ASN A 83 -5.76 -0.06 -3.42
CA ASN A 83 -5.02 -0.73 -4.48
C ASN A 83 -5.44 -0.16 -5.84
N ALA A 84 -4.51 0.40 -6.61
CA ALA A 84 -4.83 1.02 -7.89
C ALA A 84 -5.11 0.01 -9.01
N LEU A 85 -4.83 -1.27 -8.79
CA LEU A 85 -5.11 -2.37 -9.72
C LEU A 85 -6.50 -2.95 -9.49
N THR A 86 -6.89 -3.17 -8.23
CA THR A 86 -8.13 -3.88 -7.87
C THR A 86 -9.21 -2.96 -7.30
N GLY A 87 -8.83 -1.79 -6.80
CA GLY A 87 -9.73 -0.87 -6.11
C GLY A 87 -10.10 -1.29 -4.70
N LYS A 88 -9.47 -2.34 -4.15
CA LYS A 88 -9.65 -2.80 -2.77
C LYS A 88 -8.99 -1.84 -1.79
N LEU A 89 -9.62 -1.62 -0.63
CA LEU A 89 -9.11 -0.74 0.41
C LEU A 89 -7.98 -1.42 1.19
N LEU A 90 -6.87 -0.70 1.38
CA LEU A 90 -5.77 -1.10 2.24
C LEU A 90 -6.11 -0.77 3.70
N TYR A 91 -5.93 -1.75 4.58
CA TYR A 91 -5.91 -1.53 6.03
C TYR A 91 -4.97 -2.51 6.72
N VAL A 92 -4.50 -2.14 7.90
CA VAL A 92 -3.63 -2.99 8.72
C VAL A 92 -4.43 -3.56 9.88
N GLU A 93 -4.40 -4.88 10.02
CA GLU A 93 -5.06 -5.57 11.13
C GLU A 93 -4.29 -6.83 11.51
N LYS A 94 -4.08 -7.04 12.82
CA LYS A 94 -3.41 -8.24 13.38
C LYS A 94 -2.06 -8.59 12.73
N ASN A 95 -1.24 -7.57 12.46
CA ASN A 95 0.07 -7.71 11.79
C ASN A 95 -0.01 -8.22 10.35
N THR A 96 -1.08 -7.86 9.64
CA THR A 96 -1.29 -8.15 8.22
C THR A 96 -1.72 -6.86 7.53
N VAL A 97 -1.13 -6.54 6.38
CA VAL A 97 -1.61 -5.53 5.45
C VAL A 97 -2.65 -6.21 4.55
N GLN A 98 -3.91 -5.82 4.68
CA GLN A 98 -5.02 -6.44 3.99
C GLN A 98 -5.58 -5.51 2.92
N PHE A 99 -6.02 -6.10 1.81
CA PHE A 99 -6.77 -5.43 0.76
C PHE A 99 -8.15 -6.06 0.63
N SER A 100 -9.20 -5.30 0.93
CA SER A 100 -10.59 -5.80 0.85
C SER A 100 -11.57 -4.74 0.35
N ASP A 101 -12.67 -5.21 -0.27
CA ASP A 101 -13.83 -4.37 -0.57
C ASP A 101 -14.75 -4.20 0.65
N LEU A 102 -14.68 -5.13 1.60
CA LEU A 102 -15.52 -5.18 2.78
C LEU A 102 -14.72 -4.75 3.99
N VAL A 103 -14.92 -3.50 4.41
CA VAL A 103 -14.31 -2.94 5.61
C VAL A 103 -15.40 -2.29 6.44
N ASP A 104 -15.77 -2.93 7.55
CA ASP A 104 -16.76 -2.43 8.51
C ASP A 104 -16.11 -1.51 9.55
N LYS A 105 -15.44 -0.46 9.06
CA LYS A 105 -14.81 0.58 9.87
C LYS A 105 -15.08 1.92 9.21
N LYS A 106 -15.25 2.96 10.04
CA LYS A 106 -15.27 4.34 9.52
C LYS A 106 -13.89 4.71 8.98
N ALA A 107 -13.84 5.53 7.93
CA ALA A 107 -12.59 5.88 7.26
C ALA A 107 -11.53 6.41 8.23
N GLU A 108 -11.91 7.29 9.17
CA GLU A 108 -11.00 7.88 10.17
C GLU A 108 -10.52 6.92 11.26
N LYS A 109 -11.03 5.68 11.27
CA LYS A 109 -10.64 4.61 12.20
C LYS A 109 -9.84 3.51 11.52
N ILE A 110 -9.59 3.62 10.22
CA ILE A 110 -8.78 2.67 9.49
C ILE A 110 -7.33 2.89 9.91
N VAL A 111 -6.69 1.82 10.36
CA VAL A 111 -5.24 1.83 10.56
C VAL A 111 -4.60 1.57 9.21
N ASP A 112 -3.79 2.50 8.73
CA ASP A 112 -3.17 2.45 7.42
C ASP A 112 -1.70 2.89 7.46
N LEU A 113 -1.20 3.44 6.34
CA LEU A 113 0.18 3.83 6.16
C LEU A 113 0.54 5.16 6.87
N ASP A 114 -0.39 6.05 7.20
CA ASP A 114 -0.10 7.46 7.51
C ASP A 114 0.86 7.68 8.69
N ASN A 115 0.78 6.84 9.72
CA ASN A 115 1.62 6.98 10.93
C ASN A 115 2.99 6.29 10.82
N ASN A 116 3.17 5.43 9.82
CA ASN A 116 4.27 4.47 9.78
C ASN A 116 5.05 4.51 8.46
N ALA A 117 4.44 4.95 7.36
CA ALA A 117 5.07 5.14 6.08
C ALA A 117 5.66 6.54 5.96
N LYS A 118 6.74 6.66 5.20
CA LYS A 118 7.27 7.95 4.75
C LYS A 118 7.27 7.91 3.24
N PHE A 119 6.55 8.84 2.61
CA PHE A 119 6.48 8.94 1.17
C PHE A 119 7.50 9.97 0.66
N THR A 120 8.30 9.57 -0.31
CA THR A 120 9.33 10.41 -0.93
C THR A 120 9.11 10.48 -2.44
N ARG A 121 9.62 11.55 -3.05
CA ARG A 121 9.70 11.62 -4.52
C ARG A 121 10.96 10.89 -4.97
N ILE A 122 10.81 9.98 -5.92
CA ILE A 122 11.89 9.25 -6.57
C ILE A 122 11.76 9.41 -8.09
N SER A 123 12.83 9.16 -8.84
CA SER A 123 12.74 9.11 -10.30
C SER A 123 11.87 7.92 -10.73
N ALA A 124 11.06 8.09 -11.77
CA ALA A 124 10.30 6.97 -12.34
C ALA A 124 11.21 5.84 -12.84
N GLU A 125 12.47 6.14 -13.20
CA GLU A 125 13.48 5.16 -13.60
C GLU A 125 13.94 4.26 -12.44
N GLU A 126 13.70 4.66 -11.19
CA GLU A 126 13.97 3.83 -10.01
C GLU A 126 12.88 2.76 -9.80
N LEU A 127 11.73 2.88 -10.46
CA LEU A 127 10.71 1.83 -10.45
C LEU A 127 11.14 0.68 -11.38
N PRO A 128 10.91 -0.59 -10.98
CA PRO A 128 11.06 -1.72 -11.89
C PRO A 128 10.28 -1.51 -13.20
N GLU A 129 10.86 -1.87 -14.35
CA GLU A 129 10.25 -1.68 -15.67
C GLU A 129 8.87 -2.35 -15.79
N ASP A 130 8.67 -3.45 -15.08
CA ASP A 130 7.43 -4.22 -15.02
C ASP A 130 6.44 -3.73 -13.95
N THR A 131 6.69 -2.57 -13.33
CA THR A 131 5.78 -1.95 -12.36
C THR A 131 4.40 -1.78 -12.99
N PRO A 132 3.35 -2.40 -12.42
CA PRO A 132 2.06 -2.43 -13.07
C PRO A 132 1.44 -1.04 -13.07
N MET A 133 0.84 -0.67 -14.21
CA MET A 133 0.10 0.58 -14.32
C MET A 133 -1.24 0.49 -13.59
N PRO A 134 -1.71 1.58 -12.96
CA PRO A 134 -3.05 1.67 -12.39
C PRO A 134 -4.14 1.22 -13.36
N ARG A 135 -5.06 0.37 -12.89
CA ARG A 135 -6.19 -0.14 -13.68
C ARG A 135 -7.52 0.51 -13.28
N VAL A 136 -7.61 0.99 -12.05
CA VAL A 136 -8.80 1.68 -11.52
C VAL A 136 -8.60 3.19 -11.71
N PRO A 137 -9.46 3.88 -12.47
CA PRO A 137 -9.34 5.33 -12.63
C PRO A 137 -9.67 6.07 -11.33
N PRO A 138 -8.99 7.21 -11.02
CA PRO A 138 -9.27 8.03 -9.84
C PRO A 138 -10.73 8.45 -9.69
N ALA A 139 -11.39 8.79 -10.82
CA ALA A 139 -12.80 9.18 -10.81
C ALA A 139 -13.73 8.06 -10.32
N ARG A 140 -13.45 6.80 -10.67
CA ARG A 140 -14.19 5.64 -10.16
C ARG A 140 -13.96 5.46 -8.67
N LEU A 141 -12.74 5.73 -8.21
CA LEU A 141 -12.42 5.64 -6.78
C LEU A 141 -13.10 6.73 -5.97
N ALA A 142 -13.18 7.97 -6.47
CA ALA A 142 -13.91 9.05 -5.81
C ALA A 142 -15.38 8.66 -5.53
N VAL A 143 -16.07 8.08 -6.53
CA VAL A 143 -17.44 7.57 -6.37
C VAL A 143 -17.49 6.44 -5.34
N LYS A 144 -16.52 5.52 -5.37
CA LYS A 144 -16.45 4.42 -4.40
C LYS A 144 -16.30 4.92 -2.96
N VAL A 145 -15.38 5.86 -2.72
CA VAL A 145 -15.15 6.45 -1.38
C VAL A 145 -16.41 7.14 -0.87
N LYS A 146 -17.08 7.91 -1.72
CA LYS A 146 -18.36 8.54 -1.38
C LYS A 146 -19.43 7.52 -1.03
N ASN A 147 -19.56 6.45 -1.79
CA ASN A 147 -20.55 5.41 -1.53
C ASN A 147 -20.22 4.58 -0.28
N GLN A 148 -18.95 4.28 -0.04
CA GLN A 148 -18.48 3.42 1.05
C GLN A 148 -18.50 4.15 2.39
N PHE A 149 -18.13 5.44 2.42
CA PHE A 149 -17.92 6.19 3.66
C PHE A 149 -18.77 7.45 3.79
N GLY A 150 -19.46 7.89 2.74
CA GLY A 150 -20.17 9.17 2.73
C GLY A 150 -19.24 10.37 2.72
N ILE A 151 -18.01 10.22 2.22
CA ILE A 151 -16.95 11.22 2.26
C ILE A 151 -16.60 11.69 0.86
N GLU A 152 -16.38 12.99 0.69
CA GLU A 152 -15.84 13.57 -0.54
C GLU A 152 -14.30 13.54 -0.51
N ALA A 153 -13.68 13.04 -1.57
CA ALA A 153 -12.23 13.06 -1.73
C ALA A 153 -11.77 14.48 -2.09
N ASN A 154 -10.82 15.03 -1.33
CA ASN A 154 -10.19 16.32 -1.63
C ASN A 154 -9.15 16.17 -2.75
N VAL A 155 -8.31 15.13 -2.63
CA VAL A 155 -7.22 14.82 -3.55
C VAL A 155 -7.15 13.31 -3.68
N ILE A 156 -6.96 12.83 -4.91
CA ILE A 156 -6.60 11.44 -5.19
C ILE A 156 -5.28 11.50 -5.96
N GLN A 157 -4.22 10.96 -5.36
CA GLN A 157 -2.89 10.93 -5.96
C GLN A 157 -2.35 9.50 -6.00
N GLN A 158 -1.57 9.20 -7.04
CA GLN A 158 -0.88 7.92 -7.15
C GLN A 158 0.33 7.92 -6.23
N VAL A 159 0.48 6.84 -5.46
CA VAL A 159 1.68 6.53 -4.69
C VAL A 159 2.04 5.07 -4.89
N PHE A 160 3.28 4.68 -4.61
CA PHE A 160 3.72 3.30 -4.71
C PHE A 160 4.10 2.74 -3.34
N LEU A 161 3.66 1.52 -3.05
CA LEU A 161 4.05 0.76 -1.87
C LEU A 161 5.03 -0.34 -2.28
N PRO A 162 6.29 -0.30 -1.82
CA PRO A 162 7.21 -1.39 -2.06
C PRO A 162 6.78 -2.64 -1.28
N ILE A 163 6.81 -3.78 -1.95
CA ILE A 163 6.45 -5.08 -1.40
C ILE A 163 7.54 -6.07 -1.79
N TRP A 164 8.09 -6.76 -0.79
CA TRP A 164 8.92 -7.92 -1.02
C TRP A 164 8.05 -9.11 -1.37
N VAL A 165 8.26 -9.71 -2.53
CA VAL A 165 7.59 -10.94 -2.94
C VAL A 165 8.62 -12.06 -2.94
N PHE A 166 8.36 -13.07 -2.13
CA PHE A 166 9.20 -14.26 -2.04
C PHE A 166 8.48 -15.43 -2.71
N THR A 167 9.18 -16.11 -3.62
CA THR A 167 8.67 -17.34 -4.23
C THR A 167 9.19 -18.52 -3.43
N ALA A 168 8.28 -19.25 -2.77
CA ALA A 168 8.57 -20.49 -2.08
C ALA A 168 8.17 -21.69 -2.94
N VAL A 169 9.06 -22.66 -3.05
CA VAL A 169 8.92 -23.85 -3.87
C VAL A 169 9.00 -25.10 -2.99
N GLY A 170 8.02 -25.97 -3.13
CA GLY A 170 7.96 -27.31 -2.53
C GLY A 170 7.09 -28.21 -3.40
N ASP A 171 6.10 -28.89 -2.80
CA ASP A 171 5.09 -29.65 -3.57
C ASP A 171 4.25 -28.74 -4.49
N ARG A 172 4.24 -27.45 -4.19
CA ARG A 172 3.63 -26.38 -4.98
C ARG A 172 4.49 -25.12 -4.88
N THR A 173 4.30 -24.22 -5.83
CA THR A 173 4.86 -22.86 -5.78
C THR A 173 3.85 -21.92 -5.13
N LEU A 174 4.29 -21.12 -4.16
CA LEU A 174 3.50 -20.07 -3.55
C LEU A 174 4.28 -18.76 -3.47
N LYS A 175 3.56 -17.64 -3.50
CA LYS A 175 4.13 -16.30 -3.30
C LYS A 175 3.78 -15.82 -1.89
N VAL A 176 4.79 -15.42 -1.12
CA VAL A 176 4.63 -14.74 0.17
C VAL A 176 4.99 -13.28 -0.01
N CYS A 177 4.04 -12.40 0.25
CA CYS A 177 4.23 -10.96 0.10
C CYS A 177 4.43 -10.32 1.48
N ILE A 178 5.47 -9.52 1.64
CA ILE A 178 5.80 -8.79 2.87
C ILE A 178 5.90 -7.30 2.54
N ASP A 179 5.13 -6.45 3.23
CA ASP A 179 5.17 -5.01 2.98
C ASP A 179 6.49 -4.41 3.47
N SER A 180 7.04 -3.40 2.77
CA SER A 180 8.33 -2.82 3.15
C SER A 180 8.27 -1.82 4.31
N VAL A 181 7.09 -1.54 4.88
CA VAL A 181 6.87 -0.49 5.89
C VAL A 181 6.82 -1.08 7.29
N PHE A 182 5.90 -2.01 7.50
CA PHE A 182 5.70 -2.74 8.74
C PHE A 182 6.42 -4.09 8.72
N GLY A 183 6.65 -4.66 7.53
CA GLY A 183 7.13 -6.03 7.34
C GLY A 183 6.09 -7.08 7.73
N HIS A 184 4.82 -6.73 7.59
CA HIS A 184 3.69 -7.61 7.77
C HIS A 184 3.41 -8.38 6.48
N GLU A 185 2.71 -9.51 6.62
CA GLU A 185 2.18 -10.22 5.45
C GLU A 185 1.18 -9.35 4.69
N VAL A 186 1.25 -9.39 3.36
CA VAL A 186 0.30 -8.71 2.48
C VAL A 186 -0.67 -9.73 1.91
N VAL A 187 -1.97 -9.49 2.07
CA VAL A 187 -3.04 -10.38 1.62
C VAL A 187 -4.05 -9.64 0.75
N GLY A 188 -4.50 -10.27 -0.34
CA GLY A 188 -5.54 -9.75 -1.23
C GLY A 188 -5.09 -8.67 -2.22
N ALA A 189 -3.79 -8.36 -2.29
CA ALA A 189 -3.25 -7.30 -3.15
C ALA A 189 -3.26 -7.67 -4.65
N PHE A 190 -3.13 -8.95 -4.98
CA PHE A 190 -2.97 -9.45 -6.35
C PHE A 190 -4.13 -10.35 -6.82
N GLU A 191 -5.19 -10.42 -6.02
CA GLU A 191 -6.39 -11.25 -6.23
C GLU A 191 -7.59 -10.43 -6.69
#